data_AF-A0A7J6QEG0-F1
#
_entry.id   AF-A0A7J6QEG0-F1
#
_cell.length_a   1.000
_cell.length_b   1.000
_cell.length_c   1.000
_cell.angle_alpha   90.00
_cell.angle_beta   90.00
_cell.angle_gamma   90.00
#
_symmetry.space_group_name_H-M   'P 1'
#
loop_
_entity.id
_entity.type
_entity.pdbx_description
1 polymer ?
#
loop_
_entity_poly.entity_id
_entity_poly.type
_entity_poly.pdbx_seq_one_letter_code
_entity_poly.pdbx_strand_id
1 'polypeptide(L)'
;GEPPLVAQNPVLEESSFDCPQGVSLTLYADDTTVVVSAGTGPSLVKRWRSAEALLLAWAADAGVSYEPAKSQALLPRTIGDDVLSLDGTPVDIVKVVRVLGVLIDRRLSFQHHIKVKCAEAKAKLGRLRHLGWARAGITGKKVIKTYKVAIVPALSHAVAAWKEGLESVTAKSALLQVSAMVARIALQAPRNSSNAALCVAAGILPADLELGRIAQSRPPDSLRLVQRWRALPTQPWHPWVSTTITEREEAKSYALEALRTKNAIFTDGSVVKDVKTGAAMVVYREGVEVYSNFWKLSPYATITDCELLGVLEAVRWIVSTAGDEAWEIFTDSQAVLKILSSRSSTARWDKARQIYLSLSEIPGRVYLRWVPGHSSISANERADELAAKGASMREVSAETEISVRTLRRYQGEAGRLSLRKWWSDKRASLGTSVNDFFYCASHARLWIRGEVTAASSAVVFGRAPTPAHLYRCGVVNSPECDCGAP
;
A
#
# COMPACT_ATOMS: atom_id res chain seq x y z
N GLY A 1 17.20 -27.21 31.02
CA GLY A 1 15.82 -26.72 31.08
C GLY A 1 15.54 -26.04 29.77
N GLU A 2 14.95 -26.77 28.84
CA GLU A 2 14.52 -26.23 27.55
C GLU A 2 13.39 -25.20 27.77
N PRO A 3 13.39 -24.07 27.04
CA PRO A 3 12.26 -23.16 27.07
C PRO A 3 11.05 -23.82 26.39
N PRO A 4 9.82 -23.58 26.88
CA PRO A 4 8.64 -24.24 26.35
C PRO A 4 8.43 -23.85 24.89
N LEU A 5 8.16 -24.87 24.07
CA LEU A 5 7.64 -24.75 22.71
C LEU A 5 6.47 -23.75 22.73
N VAL A 6 6.67 -22.61 22.08
CA VAL A 6 5.59 -21.67 21.76
C VAL A 6 4.60 -22.45 20.90
N ALA A 7 3.45 -22.76 21.48
CA ALA A 7 2.34 -23.38 20.79
C ALA A 7 2.07 -22.61 19.49
N GLN A 8 2.18 -23.32 18.38
CA GLN A 8 1.80 -22.81 17.07
C GLN A 8 0.34 -22.37 17.15
N ASN A 9 0.10 -21.10 16.86
CA ASN A 9 -1.23 -20.52 16.71
C ASN A 9 -1.99 -21.37 15.65
N PRO A 10 -3.10 -22.04 15.98
CA PRO A 10 -3.91 -22.75 15.00
C PRO A 10 -4.72 -21.70 14.24
N VAL A 11 -4.10 -21.05 13.26
CA VAL A 11 -4.84 -20.33 12.23
C VAL A 11 -5.25 -21.37 11.20
N LEU A 12 -6.54 -21.72 11.25
CA LEU A 12 -7.34 -22.28 10.16
C LEU A 12 -6.95 -23.67 9.67
N GLU A 13 -7.37 -24.70 10.40
CA GLU A 13 -8.10 -25.76 9.72
C GLU A 13 -9.56 -25.31 9.69
N GLU A 14 -10.12 -25.16 8.49
CA GLU A 14 -11.58 -25.17 8.34
C GLU A 14 -12.04 -26.51 8.95
N SER A 15 -12.52 -26.49 10.20
CA SER A 15 -13.38 -27.57 10.66
C SER A 15 -14.63 -27.48 9.80
N SER A 16 -14.63 -28.19 8.68
CA SER A 16 -15.77 -28.32 7.80
C SER A 16 -16.82 -29.10 8.59
N PHE A 17 -17.64 -28.39 9.36
CA PHE A 17 -18.91 -28.92 9.81
C PHE A 17 -19.63 -29.41 8.57
N ASP A 18 -20.07 -30.68 8.58
CA ASP A 18 -21.00 -31.20 7.57
C ASP A 18 -22.34 -30.49 7.75
N CYS A 19 -22.40 -29.26 7.21
CA CYS A 19 -23.54 -28.39 7.36
C CYS A 19 -24.64 -28.85 6.40
N PRO A 20 -25.91 -28.86 6.85
CA PRO A 20 -27.06 -29.10 5.98
C PRO A 20 -27.06 -28.13 4.79
N GLN A 21 -27.57 -28.58 3.65
CA GLN A 21 -27.62 -27.75 2.44
C GLN A 21 -28.31 -26.40 2.70
N GLY A 22 -27.59 -25.31 2.40
CA GLY A 22 -28.06 -23.94 2.62
C GLY A 22 -27.82 -23.41 4.03
N VAL A 23 -27.05 -24.10 4.88
CA VAL A 23 -26.49 -23.58 6.12
C VAL A 23 -24.98 -23.42 5.93
N SER A 24 -24.44 -22.27 6.32
CA SER A 24 -23.01 -22.03 6.44
C SER A 24 -22.71 -21.61 7.86
N LEU A 25 -21.76 -22.27 8.49
CA LEU A 25 -21.31 -21.98 9.84
C LEU A 25 -19.89 -21.42 9.82
N THR A 26 -19.63 -20.40 10.63
CA THR A 26 -18.29 -19.85 10.82
C THR A 26 -18.06 -19.59 12.29
N LEU A 27 -16.98 -20.17 12.83
CA LEU A 27 -16.52 -19.95 14.20
C LEU A 27 -15.22 -19.15 14.16
N TYR A 28 -15.17 -18.05 14.90
CA TYR A 28 -13.95 -17.26 15.06
C TYR A 28 -13.79 -16.83 16.52
N ALA A 29 -12.84 -17.44 17.22
CA ALA A 29 -12.67 -17.27 18.66
C ALA A 29 -14.00 -17.51 19.41
N ASP A 30 -14.55 -16.49 20.06
CA ASP A 30 -15.84 -16.49 20.78
C ASP A 30 -17.05 -16.15 19.89
N ASP A 31 -16.83 -15.60 18.69
CA ASP A 31 -17.89 -15.22 17.77
C ASP A 31 -18.33 -16.41 16.89
N THR A 32 -19.62 -16.74 16.93
CA THR A 32 -20.25 -17.74 16.06
C THR A 32 -21.21 -17.06 15.09
N THR A 33 -21.02 -17.29 13.79
CA THR A 33 -21.89 -16.75 12.74
C THR A 33 -22.53 -17.89 11.94
N VAL A 34 -23.86 -17.87 11.86
CA VAL A 34 -24.64 -18.82 11.08
C VAL A 34 -25.34 -18.07 9.95
N VAL A 35 -25.12 -18.51 8.72
CA VAL A 35 -25.84 -18.01 7.54
C VAL A 35 -26.77 -19.10 7.05
N VAL A 36 -28.07 -18.84 7.12
CA VAL A 36 -29.10 -19.75 6.63
C VAL A 36 -29.73 -19.17 5.37
N SER A 37 -29.57 -19.87 4.25
CA SER A 37 -30.25 -19.59 3.00
C SER A 37 -31.51 -20.45 2.90
N ALA A 38 -32.66 -19.87 2.57
CA ALA A 38 -33.91 -20.60 2.34
C ALA A 38 -34.85 -19.82 1.41
N GLY A 39 -35.75 -20.52 0.72
CA GLY A 39 -36.72 -19.89 -0.19
C GLY A 39 -37.99 -19.35 0.49
N THR A 40 -38.32 -19.83 1.70
CA THR A 40 -39.49 -19.43 2.48
C THR A 40 -39.16 -19.40 3.97
N GLY A 41 -39.92 -18.64 4.77
CA GLY A 41 -39.73 -18.57 6.23
C GLY A 41 -39.82 -19.92 6.94
N PRO A 42 -40.84 -20.77 6.67
CA PRO A 42 -40.89 -22.11 7.25
C PRO A 42 -39.67 -22.97 6.90
N SER A 43 -39.15 -22.86 5.67
CA SER A 43 -37.92 -23.56 5.27
C SER A 43 -36.69 -23.03 5.98
N LEU A 44 -36.64 -21.73 6.28
CA LEU A 44 -35.58 -21.10 7.06
C LEU A 44 -35.58 -21.62 8.49
N VAL A 45 -36.74 -21.63 9.16
CA VAL A 45 -36.87 -22.12 10.54
C VAL A 45 -36.45 -23.60 10.62
N LYS A 46 -36.86 -24.42 9.64
CA LYS A 46 -36.44 -25.84 9.59
C LYS A 46 -34.91 -25.99 9.47
N ARG A 47 -34.28 -25.21 8.58
CA ARG A 47 -32.81 -25.22 8.42
C ARG A 47 -32.10 -24.68 9.65
N TRP A 48 -32.63 -23.63 10.27
CA TRP A 48 -32.14 -23.09 11.54
C TRP A 48 -32.18 -24.14 12.66
N ARG A 49 -33.30 -24.85 12.85
CA ARG A 49 -33.41 -25.93 13.85
C ARG A 49 -32.36 -27.03 13.67
N SER A 50 -32.06 -27.35 12.42
CA SER A 50 -31.00 -28.32 12.10
C SER A 50 -29.61 -27.77 12.46
N ALA A 51 -29.36 -26.49 12.20
CA ALA A 51 -28.12 -25.81 12.57
C ALA A 51 -27.98 -25.66 14.10
N GLU A 52 -29.05 -25.29 14.80
CA GLU A 52 -29.14 -25.18 16.26
C GLU A 52 -28.73 -26.51 16.93
N ALA A 53 -29.26 -27.64 16.45
CA ALA A 53 -28.92 -28.96 16.98
C ALA A 53 -27.42 -29.29 16.82
N LEU A 54 -26.83 -28.95 15.66
CA LEU A 54 -25.40 -29.15 15.41
C LEU A 54 -24.53 -28.28 16.30
N LEU A 55 -24.91 -27.02 16.49
CA LEU A 55 -24.22 -26.08 17.37
C LEU A 55 -24.22 -26.59 18.81
N LEU A 56 -25.38 -26.98 19.35
CA LEU A 56 -25.49 -27.46 20.72
C LEU A 56 -24.74 -28.77 20.95
N ALA A 57 -24.77 -29.69 19.98
CA ALA A 57 -23.99 -30.93 20.04
C ALA A 57 -22.48 -30.65 20.05
N TRP A 58 -22.00 -29.75 19.17
CA TRP A 58 -20.60 -29.34 19.14
C TRP A 58 -20.18 -28.64 20.43
N ALA A 59 -21.01 -27.73 20.95
CA ALA A 59 -20.71 -27.01 22.18
C ALA A 59 -20.58 -27.97 23.38
N ALA A 60 -21.48 -28.96 23.47
CA ALA A 60 -21.41 -30.01 24.48
C ALA A 60 -20.13 -30.85 24.38
N ASP A 61 -19.72 -31.25 23.17
CA ASP A 61 -18.48 -32.00 22.92
C ASP A 61 -17.21 -31.18 23.24
N ALA A 62 -17.21 -29.90 22.87
CA ALA A 62 -16.11 -28.98 23.14
C ALA A 62 -16.08 -28.46 24.59
N GLY A 63 -17.08 -28.80 25.42
CA GLY A 63 -17.18 -28.34 26.81
C GLY A 63 -17.46 -26.84 26.96
N VAL A 64 -18.12 -26.23 25.96
CA VAL A 64 -18.50 -24.81 25.95
C VAL A 64 -20.02 -24.65 25.89
N SER A 65 -20.53 -23.47 26.19
CA SER A 65 -21.96 -23.16 26.11
C SER A 65 -22.18 -21.83 25.38
N TYR A 66 -23.24 -21.74 24.59
CA TYR A 66 -23.68 -20.48 24.02
C TYR A 66 -24.42 -19.64 25.07
N GLU A 67 -24.39 -18.32 24.91
CA GLU A 67 -25.16 -17.37 25.71
C GLU A 67 -26.34 -16.86 24.87
N PRO A 68 -27.56 -17.44 25.01
CA PRO A 68 -28.67 -17.12 24.11
C PRO A 68 -29.12 -15.66 24.22
N ALA A 69 -28.99 -15.04 25.39
CA ALA A 69 -29.36 -13.64 25.61
C ALA A 69 -28.50 -12.64 24.81
N LYS A 70 -27.30 -13.05 24.36
CA LYS A 70 -26.43 -12.24 23.49
C LYS A 70 -26.59 -12.55 22.01
N SER A 71 -27.36 -13.58 21.67
CA SER A 71 -27.56 -14.02 20.29
C SER A 71 -28.52 -13.08 19.57
N GLN A 72 -28.16 -12.71 18.36
CA GLN A 72 -28.93 -11.80 17.51
C GLN A 72 -29.13 -12.41 16.13
N ALA A 73 -30.30 -12.21 15.55
CA ALA A 73 -30.64 -12.63 14.20
C ALA A 73 -30.94 -11.42 13.31
N LEU A 74 -30.49 -11.48 12.07
CA LEU A 74 -30.85 -10.53 11.02
C LEU A 74 -31.67 -11.25 9.95
N LEU A 75 -32.97 -10.95 9.87
CA LEU A 75 -33.88 -11.54 8.89
C LEU A 75 -34.19 -10.58 7.73
N PRO A 76 -34.24 -11.06 6.47
CA PRO A 76 -34.80 -10.32 5.36
C PRO A 76 -36.27 -9.95 5.61
N ARG A 77 -36.72 -8.80 5.10
CA ARG A 77 -38.11 -8.32 5.27
C ARG A 77 -39.16 -9.32 4.76
N THR A 78 -38.81 -10.13 3.77
CA THR A 78 -39.68 -11.10 3.11
C THR A 78 -39.99 -12.33 3.96
N ILE A 79 -39.20 -12.59 5.00
CA ILE A 79 -39.32 -13.80 5.82
C ILE A 79 -40.14 -13.56 7.10
N GLY A 80 -40.57 -12.32 7.38
CA GLY A 80 -41.30 -11.99 8.61
C GLY A 80 -40.42 -12.12 9.87
N ASP A 81 -41.02 -11.90 11.04
CA ASP A 81 -40.34 -12.06 12.34
C ASP A 81 -40.63 -13.47 12.90
N ASP A 82 -40.31 -14.51 12.12
CA ASP A 82 -40.41 -15.90 12.56
C ASP A 82 -39.58 -16.11 13.85
N VAL A 83 -40.16 -16.80 14.84
CA VAL A 83 -39.52 -17.00 16.15
C VAL A 83 -38.37 -18.00 16.02
N LEU A 84 -37.14 -17.49 15.92
CA LEU A 84 -35.93 -18.27 16.09
C LEU A 84 -35.61 -18.40 17.58
N SER A 85 -35.17 -19.58 18.00
CA SER A 85 -34.67 -19.81 19.37
C SER A 85 -33.28 -20.44 19.33
N LEU A 86 -32.50 -20.23 20.38
CA LEU A 86 -31.27 -20.94 20.70
C LEU A 86 -31.38 -21.48 22.11
N ASP A 87 -31.27 -22.80 22.29
CA ASP A 87 -31.39 -23.47 23.59
C ASP A 87 -32.69 -23.09 24.33
N GLY A 88 -33.80 -23.13 23.59
CA GLY A 88 -35.14 -22.77 24.09
C GLY A 88 -35.38 -21.27 24.32
N THR A 89 -34.36 -20.42 24.23
CA THR A 89 -34.48 -18.97 24.42
C THR A 89 -34.70 -18.25 23.08
N PRO A 90 -35.70 -17.35 22.95
CA PRO A 90 -35.91 -16.58 21.72
C PRO A 90 -34.70 -15.71 21.37
N VAL A 91 -34.29 -15.73 20.10
CA VAL A 91 -33.18 -14.91 19.57
C VAL A 91 -33.69 -13.52 19.18
N ASP A 92 -32.97 -12.48 19.57
CA ASP A 92 -33.37 -11.09 19.28
C ASP A 92 -33.24 -10.77 17.79
N ILE A 93 -34.34 -10.36 17.15
CA ILE A 93 -34.38 -10.03 15.72
C ILE A 93 -34.05 -8.55 15.54
N VAL A 94 -32.81 -8.27 15.17
CA VAL A 94 -32.30 -6.92 15.01
C VAL A 94 -32.46 -6.39 13.58
N LYS A 95 -32.30 -5.08 13.40
CA LYS A 95 -32.25 -4.43 12.08
C LYS A 95 -30.83 -4.32 11.52
N VAL A 96 -29.85 -4.38 12.42
CA VAL A 96 -28.42 -4.32 12.12
C VAL A 96 -27.72 -5.29 13.08
N VAL A 97 -26.97 -6.23 12.54
CA VAL A 97 -26.16 -7.17 13.32
C VAL A 97 -24.68 -6.83 13.17
N ARG A 98 -23.87 -7.10 14.21
CA ARG A 98 -22.41 -6.95 14.15
C ARG A 98 -21.76 -8.31 13.97
N VAL A 99 -20.96 -8.45 12.91
CA VAL A 99 -20.17 -9.66 12.64
C VAL A 99 -18.72 -9.24 12.41
N LEU A 100 -17.78 -9.70 13.24
CA LEU A 100 -16.34 -9.38 13.14
C LEU A 100 -16.03 -7.88 12.97
N GLY A 101 -16.82 -7.04 13.64
CA GLY A 101 -16.72 -5.57 13.59
C GLY A 101 -17.36 -4.90 12.36
N VAL A 102 -18.03 -5.66 11.49
CA VAL A 102 -18.84 -5.14 10.37
C VAL A 102 -20.30 -5.06 10.79
N LEU A 103 -20.97 -3.96 10.45
CA LEU A 103 -22.38 -3.75 10.76
C LEU A 103 -23.21 -4.06 9.52
N ILE A 104 -23.99 -5.12 9.57
CA ILE A 104 -24.76 -5.64 8.44
C ILE A 104 -26.22 -5.26 8.65
N ASP A 105 -26.79 -4.47 7.74
CA ASP A 105 -28.22 -4.13 7.74
C ASP A 105 -29.03 -5.09 6.85
N ARG A 106 -30.35 -5.15 7.08
CA ARG A 106 -31.27 -6.06 6.36
C ARG A 106 -31.24 -5.93 4.83
N ARG A 107 -30.76 -4.80 4.28
CA ARG A 107 -30.66 -4.58 2.83
C ARG A 107 -29.27 -4.83 2.29
N LEU A 108 -28.31 -5.25 3.14
CA LEU A 108 -26.89 -5.35 2.80
C LEU A 108 -26.36 -4.06 2.17
N SER A 109 -26.90 -2.91 2.58
CA SER A 109 -26.55 -1.61 2.00
C SER A 109 -25.27 -1.02 2.60
N PHE A 110 -24.92 -1.48 3.80
CA PHE A 110 -23.80 -1.05 4.63
C PHE A 110 -23.77 0.44 4.96
N GLN A 111 -24.86 1.17 4.72
CA GLN A 111 -24.92 2.61 4.96
C GLN A 111 -24.77 2.94 6.45
N HIS A 112 -25.35 2.11 7.31
CA HIS A 112 -25.18 2.24 8.76
C HIS A 112 -23.72 2.02 9.18
N HIS A 113 -23.06 1.00 8.63
CA HIS A 113 -21.64 0.74 8.87
C HIS A 113 -20.76 1.93 8.49
N ILE A 114 -20.92 2.44 7.26
CA ILE A 114 -20.13 3.56 6.74
C ILE A 114 -20.36 4.82 7.58
N LYS A 115 -21.61 5.07 8.01
CA LYS A 115 -21.94 6.20 8.89
C LYS A 115 -21.19 6.10 10.23
N VAL A 116 -21.22 4.94 10.89
CA VAL A 116 -20.53 4.71 12.17
C VAL A 116 -19.01 4.88 11.99
N LYS A 117 -18.42 4.23 10.99
CA LYS A 117 -16.98 4.34 10.67
C LYS A 117 -16.56 5.79 10.39
N CYS A 118 -17.36 6.54 9.62
CA CYS A 118 -17.11 7.96 9.38
C CYS A 118 -17.18 8.79 10.67
N ALA A 119 -18.14 8.52 11.56
CA ALA A 119 -18.28 9.23 12.82
C ALA A 119 -17.08 8.96 13.74
N GLU A 120 -16.66 7.70 13.88
CA GLU A 120 -15.46 7.32 14.64
C GLU A 120 -14.19 7.98 14.09
N ALA A 121 -14.03 8.00 12.76
CA ALA A 121 -12.91 8.67 12.10
C ALA A 121 -12.92 10.17 12.36
N LYS A 122 -14.07 10.85 12.22
CA LYS A 122 -14.22 12.28 12.52
C LYS A 122 -13.94 12.58 14.00
N ALA A 123 -14.37 11.72 14.92
CA ALA A 123 -14.09 11.87 16.35
C ALA A 123 -12.57 11.78 16.64
N LYS A 124 -11.87 10.82 16.03
CA LYS A 124 -10.40 10.69 16.12
C LYS A 124 -9.70 11.93 15.54
N LEU A 125 -10.14 12.42 14.38
CA LEU A 125 -9.60 13.62 13.73
C LEU A 125 -9.88 14.91 14.52
N GLY A 126 -11.05 15.00 15.16
CA GLY A 126 -11.40 16.11 16.04
C GLY A 126 -10.39 16.27 17.17
N ARG A 127 -9.96 15.17 17.80
CA ARG A 127 -8.90 15.20 18.82
C ARG A 127 -7.56 15.69 18.27
N LEU A 128 -7.19 15.28 17.05
CA LEU A 128 -5.95 15.76 16.39
C LEU A 128 -5.96 17.27 16.12
N ARG A 129 -7.13 17.86 15.83
CA ARG A 129 -7.27 19.31 15.62
C ARG A 129 -6.88 20.10 16.88
N HIS A 130 -7.24 19.60 18.07
CA HIS A 130 -6.93 20.27 19.34
C HIS A 130 -5.44 20.19 19.73
N LEU A 131 -4.72 19.19 19.23
CA LEU A 131 -3.28 19.03 19.47
C LEU A 131 -2.41 19.93 18.59
N GLY A 132 -2.96 20.52 17.52
CA GLY A 132 -2.14 20.89 16.36
C GLY A 132 -1.69 22.34 16.22
N TRP A 133 -2.35 23.34 16.80
CA TRP A 133 -2.28 24.70 16.20
C TRP A 133 -1.50 25.77 16.98
N ALA A 134 -1.38 25.71 18.31
CA ALA A 134 -0.81 26.85 19.05
C ALA A 134 0.49 26.56 19.83
N ARG A 135 0.83 25.30 20.13
CA ARG A 135 2.00 24.98 20.99
C ARG A 135 2.86 23.77 20.58
N ALA A 136 2.43 22.92 19.64
CA ALA A 136 3.02 21.58 19.45
C ALA A 136 3.65 21.25 18.06
N GLY A 137 3.71 22.19 17.11
CA GLY A 137 4.56 22.03 15.91
C GLY A 137 4.21 20.86 14.95
N ILE A 138 2.95 20.41 14.88
CA ILE A 138 2.56 19.35 13.93
C ILE A 138 2.31 19.98 12.55
N THR A 139 3.23 19.72 11.62
CA THR A 139 3.10 20.19 10.23
C THR A 139 1.95 19.50 9.49
N GLY A 140 1.37 20.16 8.48
CA GLY A 140 0.30 19.57 7.65
C GLY A 140 0.69 18.23 7.02
N LYS A 141 1.97 18.03 6.67
CA LYS A 141 2.53 16.75 6.20
C LYS A 141 2.37 15.64 7.24
N LYS A 142 2.62 15.93 8.53
CA LYS A 142 2.44 14.97 9.62
C LYS A 142 0.96 14.63 9.83
N VAL A 143 0.05 15.61 9.74
CA VAL A 143 -1.41 15.37 9.82
C VAL A 143 -1.87 14.40 8.73
N ILE A 144 -1.45 14.63 7.48
CA ILE A 144 -1.78 13.76 6.35
C ILE A 144 -1.19 12.35 6.55
N LYS A 145 0.05 12.26 7.06
CA LYS A 145 0.68 10.97 7.38
C LYS A 145 -0.12 10.19 8.43
N THR A 146 -0.55 10.85 9.50
CA THR A 146 -1.39 10.22 10.55
C THR A 146 -2.71 9.71 9.98
N TYR A 147 -3.37 10.49 9.12
CA TYR A 147 -4.58 10.03 8.43
C TYR A 147 -4.34 8.75 7.63
N LYS A 148 -3.28 8.72 6.81
CA LYS A 148 -2.94 7.55 5.97
C LYS A 148 -2.58 6.31 6.78
N VAL A 149 -1.91 6.47 7.92
CA VAL A 149 -1.37 5.34 8.71
C VAL A 149 -2.36 4.84 9.78
N ALA A 150 -3.23 5.70 10.31
CA ALA A 150 -4.11 5.34 11.42
C ALA A 150 -5.61 5.37 11.07
N ILE A 151 -6.05 6.32 10.24
CA ILE A 151 -7.47 6.51 9.95
C ILE A 151 -7.92 5.67 8.75
N VAL A 152 -7.16 5.69 7.65
CA VAL A 152 -7.49 4.89 6.45
C VAL A 152 -7.57 3.39 6.78
N PRO A 153 -6.62 2.76 7.49
CA PRO A 153 -6.73 1.35 7.85
C PRO A 153 -7.95 1.03 8.72
N ALA A 154 -8.28 1.91 9.67
CA ALA A 154 -9.46 1.74 10.52
C ALA A 154 -10.79 1.88 9.74
N LEU A 155 -10.81 2.76 8.75
CA LEU A 155 -11.92 2.93 7.81
C LEU A 155 -12.02 1.75 6.83
N SER A 156 -10.89 1.16 6.41
CA SER A 156 -10.84 0.07 5.43
C SER A 156 -11.02 -1.32 6.01
N HIS A 157 -11.25 -1.43 7.33
CA HIS A 157 -11.49 -2.70 8.00
C HIS A 157 -12.59 -3.49 7.28
N ALA A 158 -12.26 -4.69 6.81
CA ALA A 158 -13.15 -5.57 6.07
C ALA A 158 -13.83 -4.95 4.84
N VAL A 159 -13.23 -3.93 4.19
CA VAL A 159 -13.84 -3.21 3.06
C VAL A 159 -14.27 -4.11 1.91
N ALA A 160 -13.61 -5.24 1.70
CA ALA A 160 -14.00 -6.22 0.70
C ALA A 160 -15.42 -6.78 0.89
N ALA A 161 -15.92 -6.83 2.13
CA ALA A 161 -17.23 -7.36 2.49
C ALA A 161 -18.37 -6.34 2.38
N TRP A 162 -18.05 -5.03 2.30
CA TRP A 162 -19.05 -3.96 2.27
C TRP A 162 -18.81 -2.94 1.14
N LYS A 163 -17.97 -3.28 0.16
CA LYS A 163 -17.57 -2.41 -0.95
C LYS A 163 -18.76 -1.92 -1.77
N GLU A 164 -19.83 -2.69 -1.86
CA GLU A 164 -21.08 -2.35 -2.56
C GLU A 164 -21.71 -1.10 -1.93
N GLY A 165 -21.56 -0.92 -0.62
CA GLY A 165 -22.02 0.27 0.09
C GLY A 165 -21.31 1.57 -0.35
N LEU A 166 -20.14 1.47 -1.00
CA LEU A 166 -19.40 2.61 -1.55
C LEU A 166 -20.09 3.21 -2.78
N GLU A 167 -21.03 2.54 -3.42
CA GLU A 167 -21.72 3.06 -4.61
C GLU A 167 -22.69 4.20 -4.26
N SER A 168 -23.23 4.16 -3.04
CA SER A 168 -24.18 5.14 -2.50
C SER A 168 -23.60 6.57 -2.49
N VAL A 169 -24.40 7.51 -3.00
CA VAL A 169 -24.05 8.95 -3.02
C VAL A 169 -23.87 9.51 -1.60
N THR A 170 -24.68 9.05 -0.65
CA THR A 170 -24.60 9.52 0.74
C THR A 170 -23.35 8.98 1.43
N ALA A 171 -22.98 7.73 1.18
CA ALA A 171 -21.73 7.13 1.64
C ALA A 171 -20.51 7.86 1.08
N LYS A 172 -20.47 8.10 -0.24
CA LYS A 172 -19.40 8.87 -0.91
C LYS A 172 -19.25 10.26 -0.30
N SER A 173 -20.36 10.95 -0.06
CA SER A 173 -20.36 12.28 0.58
C SER A 173 -19.82 12.23 2.01
N ALA A 174 -20.24 11.26 2.82
CA ALA A 174 -19.77 11.11 4.20
C ALA A 174 -18.26 10.82 4.27
N LEU A 175 -17.77 9.95 3.38
CA LEU A 175 -16.35 9.60 3.25
C LEU A 175 -15.51 10.79 2.76
N LEU A 176 -15.99 11.53 1.77
CA LEU A 176 -15.34 12.76 1.31
C LEU A 176 -15.21 13.79 2.44
N GLN A 177 -16.22 13.92 3.30
CA GLN A 177 -16.12 14.82 4.46
C GLN A 177 -15.01 14.41 5.43
N VAL A 178 -14.73 13.12 5.60
CA VAL A 178 -13.60 12.64 6.43
C VAL A 178 -12.28 13.09 5.81
N SER A 179 -12.05 12.81 4.52
CA SER A 179 -10.83 13.25 3.80
C SER A 179 -10.66 14.77 3.83
N ALA A 180 -11.75 15.51 3.61
CA ALA A 180 -11.75 16.96 3.62
C ALA A 180 -11.48 17.54 5.02
N MET A 181 -11.92 16.87 6.09
CA MET A 181 -11.60 17.28 7.46
C MET A 181 -10.09 17.26 7.70
N VAL A 182 -9.41 16.20 7.24
CA VAL A 182 -7.94 16.10 7.33
C VAL A 182 -7.25 17.16 6.49
N ALA A 183 -7.67 17.30 5.23
CA ALA A 183 -7.12 18.31 4.34
C ALA A 183 -7.27 19.73 4.92
N ARG A 184 -8.43 20.04 5.49
CA ARG A 184 -8.70 21.34 6.13
C ARG A 184 -7.77 21.60 7.31
N ILE A 185 -7.54 20.60 8.16
CA ILE A 185 -6.61 20.71 9.28
C ILE A 185 -5.18 20.92 8.76
N ALA A 186 -4.76 20.12 7.76
CA ALA A 186 -3.41 20.18 7.21
C ALA A 186 -3.10 21.49 6.48
N LEU A 187 -4.11 22.10 5.85
CA LEU A 187 -4.01 23.34 5.10
C LEU A 187 -4.34 24.59 5.91
N GLN A 188 -4.76 24.46 7.17
CA GLN A 188 -5.31 25.58 7.95
C GLN A 188 -6.43 26.33 7.22
N ALA A 189 -7.23 25.59 6.45
CA ALA A 189 -8.20 26.18 5.54
C ALA A 189 -9.49 26.62 6.26
N PRO A 190 -10.18 27.64 5.72
CA PRO A 190 -11.48 28.09 6.22
C PRO A 190 -12.52 26.96 6.35
N ARG A 191 -13.46 27.12 7.29
CA ARG A 191 -14.48 26.10 7.59
C ARG A 191 -15.37 25.79 6.38
N ASN A 192 -15.73 26.82 5.61
CA ASN A 192 -16.61 26.77 4.44
C ASN A 192 -15.86 26.56 3.11
N SER A 193 -14.60 26.12 3.15
CA SER A 193 -13.87 25.73 1.94
C SER A 193 -14.46 24.45 1.34
N SER A 194 -14.47 24.38 0.00
CA SER A 194 -14.95 23.21 -0.75
C SER A 194 -14.18 21.95 -0.36
N ASN A 195 -14.92 20.90 0.00
CA ASN A 195 -14.33 19.60 0.35
C ASN A 195 -13.50 19.01 -0.79
N ALA A 196 -13.91 19.22 -2.04
CA ALA A 196 -13.19 18.71 -3.20
C ALA A 196 -11.86 19.45 -3.40
N ALA A 197 -11.89 20.78 -3.38
CA ALA A 197 -10.70 21.60 -3.52
C ALA A 197 -9.68 21.33 -2.40
N LEU A 198 -10.16 21.13 -1.15
CA LEU A 198 -9.32 20.75 -0.02
C LEU A 198 -8.55 19.45 -0.28
N CYS A 199 -9.23 18.39 -0.72
CA CYS A 199 -8.59 17.10 -0.99
C CYS A 199 -7.51 17.23 -2.08
N VAL A 200 -7.79 17.98 -3.14
CA VAL A 200 -6.83 18.18 -4.25
C VAL A 200 -5.63 19.03 -3.83
N ALA A 201 -5.83 20.12 -3.09
CA ALA A 201 -4.78 20.97 -2.54
C ALA A 201 -3.86 20.22 -1.55
N ALA A 202 -4.44 19.33 -0.74
CA ALA A 202 -3.68 18.50 0.19
C ALA A 202 -3.06 17.25 -0.47
N GLY A 203 -3.37 16.95 -1.73
CA GLY A 203 -2.95 15.72 -2.41
C GLY A 203 -3.51 14.45 -1.76
N ILE A 204 -4.70 14.53 -1.18
CA ILE A 204 -5.42 13.43 -0.53
C ILE A 204 -6.42 12.86 -1.54
N LEU A 205 -6.33 11.56 -1.82
CA LEU A 205 -7.40 10.84 -2.52
C LEU A 205 -8.63 10.75 -1.59
N PRO A 206 -9.83 11.12 -2.05
CA PRO A 206 -11.07 10.92 -1.31
C PRO A 206 -11.20 9.49 -0.77
N ALA A 207 -11.72 9.35 0.45
CA ALA A 207 -11.72 8.08 1.16
C ALA A 207 -12.55 7.03 0.42
N ASP A 208 -13.65 7.39 -0.23
CA ASP A 208 -14.44 6.48 -1.07
C ASP A 208 -13.62 5.85 -2.20
N LEU A 209 -12.79 6.64 -2.89
CA LEU A 209 -11.91 6.16 -3.95
C LEU A 209 -10.75 5.32 -3.40
N GLU A 210 -10.15 5.74 -2.28
CA GLU A 210 -9.06 4.97 -1.66
C GLU A 210 -9.56 3.63 -1.11
N LEU A 211 -10.74 3.61 -0.49
CA LEU A 211 -11.40 2.39 -0.01
C LEU A 211 -11.80 1.48 -1.17
N GLY A 212 -12.32 2.02 -2.27
CA GLY A 212 -12.59 1.26 -3.48
C GLY A 212 -11.32 0.61 -4.04
N ARG A 213 -10.20 1.34 -4.05
CA ARG A 213 -8.89 0.81 -4.47
C ARG A 213 -8.39 -0.31 -3.55
N ILE A 214 -8.58 -0.18 -2.24
CA ILE A 214 -8.22 -1.23 -1.26
C ILE A 214 -9.14 -2.45 -1.40
N ALA A 215 -10.43 -2.25 -1.63
CA ALA A 215 -11.38 -3.35 -1.87
C ALA A 215 -11.07 -4.11 -3.16
N GLN A 216 -10.61 -3.39 -4.19
CA GLN A 216 -10.24 -3.94 -5.49
C GLN A 216 -8.79 -4.40 -5.56
N SER A 217 -7.97 -4.18 -4.52
CA SER A 217 -6.55 -4.54 -4.57
C SER A 217 -6.35 -6.05 -4.48
N ARG A 218 -6.71 -6.76 -5.54
CA ARG A 218 -5.84 -7.79 -6.09
C ARG A 218 -4.70 -7.04 -6.78
N PRO A 219 -3.45 -7.21 -6.35
CA PRO A 219 -2.35 -6.86 -7.23
C PRO A 219 -2.57 -7.59 -8.58
N PRO A 220 -2.24 -6.97 -9.73
CA PRO A 220 -2.07 -7.70 -11.00
C PRO A 220 -1.36 -9.04 -10.76
N ASP A 221 -1.64 -10.09 -11.54
CA ASP A 221 -1.12 -11.43 -11.23
C ASP A 221 0.42 -11.46 -11.10
N SER A 222 1.13 -10.62 -11.86
CA SER A 222 2.59 -10.39 -11.71
C SER A 222 3.02 -9.78 -10.37
N LEU A 223 2.12 -9.07 -9.69
CA LEU A 223 2.29 -8.48 -8.36
C LEU A 223 1.76 -9.40 -7.23
N ARG A 224 1.10 -10.53 -7.51
CA ARG A 224 0.65 -11.47 -6.45
C ARG A 224 1.80 -12.23 -5.78
N LEU A 225 2.93 -12.40 -6.47
CA LEU A 225 4.18 -12.93 -5.90
C LEU A 225 4.65 -12.18 -4.65
N VAL A 226 4.19 -10.92 -4.47
CA VAL A 226 4.60 -9.99 -3.41
C VAL A 226 4.11 -10.40 -2.00
N GLN A 227 3.09 -11.26 -1.85
CA GLN A 227 2.49 -11.54 -0.53
C GLN A 227 3.02 -12.79 0.20
N ARG A 228 3.81 -13.66 -0.43
CA ARG A 228 4.31 -14.89 0.21
C ARG A 228 5.42 -14.64 1.26
N TRP A 229 5.98 -13.45 1.32
CA TRP A 229 7.22 -13.17 2.05
C TRP A 229 6.99 -12.51 3.41
N ARG A 230 6.39 -13.26 4.34
CA ARG A 230 6.56 -12.95 5.76
C ARG A 230 7.99 -13.27 6.15
N ALA A 231 8.76 -12.22 6.42
CA ALA A 231 9.96 -12.17 7.26
C ALA A 231 10.64 -13.52 7.53
N LEU A 232 11.48 -13.97 6.59
CA LEU A 232 12.54 -14.90 6.97
C LEU A 232 13.56 -14.08 7.79
N PRO A 233 13.78 -14.37 9.08
CA PRO A 233 14.75 -13.67 9.90
C PRO A 233 16.13 -13.76 9.21
N THR A 234 16.80 -12.62 9.04
CA THR A 234 18.21 -12.66 8.66
C THR A 234 18.96 -13.17 9.88
N GLN A 235 19.46 -14.41 9.81
CA GLN A 235 20.23 -15.02 10.90
C GLN A 235 21.37 -14.05 11.29
N PRO A 236 21.54 -13.70 12.58
CA PRO A 236 22.52 -12.71 13.06
C PRO A 236 23.98 -12.98 12.69
N TRP A 237 24.34 -14.23 12.34
CA TRP A 237 25.71 -14.73 12.44
C TRP A 237 26.40 -15.13 11.11
N HIS A 238 25.89 -14.77 9.94
CA HIS A 238 26.59 -15.08 8.67
C HIS A 238 27.67 -14.03 8.29
N PRO A 239 28.79 -14.47 7.68
CA PRO A 239 29.92 -13.62 7.33
C PRO A 239 29.54 -12.49 6.36
N TRP A 240 30.29 -11.39 6.46
CA TRP A 240 30.01 -10.14 5.76
C TRP A 240 30.29 -10.23 4.25
N VAL A 241 29.46 -9.56 3.47
CA VAL A 241 29.72 -9.34 2.04
C VAL A 241 30.89 -8.37 1.90
N SER A 242 31.98 -8.81 1.28
CA SER A 242 33.14 -7.95 1.02
C SER A 242 32.83 -6.96 -0.10
N THR A 243 32.46 -5.74 0.27
CA THR A 243 32.25 -4.62 -0.66
C THR A 243 33.40 -3.64 -0.59
N THR A 244 33.97 -3.26 -1.74
CA THR A 244 35.10 -2.32 -1.81
C THR A 244 34.73 -1.10 -2.66
N ILE A 245 34.94 0.09 -2.10
CA ILE A 245 34.83 1.38 -2.81
C ILE A 245 36.18 2.08 -2.64
N THR A 246 36.91 2.28 -3.74
CA THR A 246 38.20 2.98 -3.77
C THR A 246 38.13 4.26 -4.61
N GLU A 247 39.25 4.98 -4.71
CA GLU A 247 39.39 6.17 -5.56
C GLU A 247 39.18 5.79 -7.04
N ARG A 248 38.73 6.75 -7.87
CA ARG A 248 38.34 6.54 -9.27
C ARG A 248 39.42 5.84 -10.10
N GLU A 249 40.65 6.32 -10.06
CA GLU A 249 41.74 5.80 -10.90
C GLU A 249 42.23 4.45 -10.41
N GLU A 250 42.22 4.23 -9.09
CA GLU A 250 42.53 2.93 -8.49
C GLU A 250 41.47 1.88 -8.88
N ALA A 251 40.18 2.21 -8.73
CA ALA A 251 39.07 1.34 -9.10
C ALA A 251 39.11 0.97 -10.60
N LYS A 252 39.39 1.95 -11.46
CA LYS A 252 39.54 1.74 -12.92
C LYS A 252 40.71 0.83 -13.24
N SER A 253 41.88 1.10 -12.67
CA SER A 253 43.09 0.30 -12.89
C SER A 253 42.89 -1.15 -12.45
N TYR A 254 42.29 -1.34 -11.27
CA TYR A 254 41.97 -2.66 -10.73
C TYR A 254 40.97 -3.42 -11.61
N ALA A 255 39.90 -2.76 -12.07
CA ALA A 255 38.90 -3.40 -12.92
C ALA A 255 39.49 -3.88 -14.25
N LEU A 256 40.37 -3.08 -14.87
CA LEU A 256 41.06 -3.45 -16.10
C LEU A 256 42.04 -4.60 -15.90
N GLU A 257 42.74 -4.65 -14.77
CA GLU A 257 43.61 -5.76 -14.42
C GLU A 257 42.79 -7.04 -14.18
N ALA A 258 41.79 -6.97 -13.31
CA ALA A 258 40.92 -8.09 -12.96
C ALA A 258 40.18 -8.65 -14.18
N LEU A 259 39.75 -7.80 -15.11
CA LEU A 259 39.14 -8.23 -16.38
C LEU A 259 40.08 -9.14 -17.18
N ARG A 260 41.39 -8.90 -17.16
CA ARG A 260 42.39 -9.70 -17.90
C ARG A 260 42.85 -10.92 -17.14
N THR A 261 42.99 -10.83 -15.82
CA THR A 261 43.70 -11.84 -15.01
C THR A 261 42.80 -12.67 -14.10
N LYS A 262 41.52 -12.31 -13.97
CA LYS A 262 40.57 -12.96 -13.06
C LYS A 262 39.24 -13.27 -13.74
N ASN A 263 38.40 -14.00 -13.02
CA ASN A 263 36.99 -14.16 -13.32
C ASN A 263 36.22 -12.90 -12.89
N ALA A 264 35.63 -12.19 -13.85
CA ALA A 264 35.00 -10.89 -13.61
C ALA A 264 33.56 -10.85 -14.14
N ILE A 265 32.65 -10.23 -13.41
CA ILE A 265 31.29 -9.94 -13.87
C ILE A 265 31.05 -8.43 -13.76
N PHE A 266 30.56 -7.81 -14.81
CA PHE A 266 30.13 -6.42 -14.82
C PHE A 266 28.62 -6.35 -14.85
N THR A 267 28.03 -5.47 -14.04
CA THR A 267 26.57 -5.34 -13.90
C THR A 267 26.16 -3.89 -14.02
N ASP A 268 24.98 -3.63 -14.60
CA ASP A 268 24.44 -2.27 -14.75
C ASP A 268 22.90 -2.27 -14.71
N GLY A 269 22.32 -1.10 -14.40
CA GLY A 269 20.90 -0.82 -14.39
C GLY A 269 20.53 0.39 -15.25
N SER A 270 19.47 0.29 -16.04
CA SER A 270 19.00 1.37 -16.90
C SER A 270 17.57 1.78 -16.55
N VAL A 271 17.35 3.09 -16.42
CA VAL A 271 16.01 3.67 -16.26
C VAL A 271 15.84 4.89 -17.18
N VAL A 272 14.92 4.80 -18.14
CA VAL A 272 14.42 5.96 -18.89
C VAL A 272 13.07 6.36 -18.31
N LYS A 273 12.93 7.65 -17.98
CA LYS A 273 11.81 8.23 -17.22
C LYS A 273 10.46 7.54 -17.52
N ASP A 274 9.92 6.95 -16.46
CA ASP A 274 8.53 6.49 -16.29
C ASP A 274 8.02 5.35 -17.18
N VAL A 275 8.87 4.69 -18.00
CA VAL A 275 8.39 3.57 -18.85
C VAL A 275 9.39 2.43 -19.03
N LYS A 276 10.70 2.70 -19.05
CA LYS A 276 11.70 1.70 -19.43
C LYS A 276 12.69 1.45 -18.30
N THR A 277 12.69 0.24 -17.78
CA THR A 277 13.54 -0.22 -16.68
C THR A 277 14.20 -1.53 -17.10
N GLY A 278 15.52 -1.60 -17.00
CA GLY A 278 16.29 -2.77 -17.42
C GLY A 278 17.50 -2.99 -16.53
N ALA A 279 17.98 -4.22 -16.48
CA ALA A 279 19.22 -4.59 -15.79
C ALA A 279 20.01 -5.54 -16.68
N ALA A 280 21.33 -5.61 -16.48
CA ALA A 280 22.17 -6.55 -17.20
C ALA A 280 23.35 -7.04 -16.38
N MET A 281 23.92 -8.14 -16.86
CA MET A 281 25.22 -8.63 -16.44
C MET A 281 26.01 -9.17 -17.62
N VAL A 282 27.34 -9.09 -17.52
CA VAL A 282 28.29 -9.58 -18.50
C VAL A 282 29.41 -10.28 -17.77
N VAL A 283 29.70 -11.52 -18.14
CA VAL A 283 30.66 -12.42 -17.50
C VAL A 283 31.88 -12.55 -18.39
N TYR A 284 33.05 -12.36 -17.80
CA TYR A 284 34.35 -12.46 -18.44
C TYR A 284 35.24 -13.49 -17.75
N ARG A 285 35.98 -14.25 -18.57
CA ARG A 285 37.12 -15.08 -18.15
C ARG A 285 38.31 -14.75 -19.04
N GLU A 286 39.46 -14.46 -18.44
CA GLU A 286 40.71 -14.15 -19.16
C GLU A 286 40.53 -13.05 -20.23
N GLY A 287 39.72 -12.03 -19.93
CA GLY A 287 39.40 -10.93 -20.85
C GLY A 287 38.36 -11.22 -21.93
N VAL A 288 37.81 -12.43 -22.02
CA VAL A 288 36.84 -12.84 -23.04
C VAL A 288 35.43 -12.88 -22.45
N GLU A 289 34.44 -12.28 -23.13
CA GLU A 289 33.01 -12.38 -22.77
C GLU A 289 32.56 -13.84 -22.98
N VAL A 290 32.23 -14.53 -21.89
CA VAL A 290 31.79 -15.95 -21.92
C VAL A 290 30.29 -16.09 -21.76
N TYR A 291 29.63 -15.11 -21.15
CA TYR A 291 28.19 -15.12 -20.96
C TYR A 291 27.68 -13.68 -20.77
N SER A 292 26.49 -13.39 -21.26
CA SER A 292 25.81 -12.13 -20.95
C SER A 292 24.30 -12.32 -20.96
N ASN A 293 23.61 -11.54 -20.13
CA ASN A 293 22.15 -11.57 -20.06
C ASN A 293 21.62 -10.22 -19.60
N PHE A 294 20.35 -9.96 -19.92
CA PHE A 294 19.68 -8.72 -19.60
C PHE A 294 18.18 -8.92 -19.40
N TRP A 295 17.60 -8.10 -18.54
CA TRP A 295 16.23 -8.26 -18.08
C TRP A 295 15.43 -6.98 -18.17
N LYS A 296 14.14 -7.11 -18.46
CA LYS A 296 13.15 -6.06 -18.33
C LYS A 296 12.49 -6.14 -16.96
N LEU A 297 12.49 -5.02 -16.23
CA LEU A 297 11.79 -4.92 -14.96
C LEU A 297 10.42 -4.26 -15.13
N SER A 298 9.65 -4.24 -14.05
CA SER A 298 8.44 -3.43 -13.94
C SER A 298 8.73 -1.95 -14.27
N PRO A 299 7.85 -1.24 -15.00
CA PRO A 299 8.02 0.20 -15.27
C PRO A 299 8.05 1.07 -14.00
N TYR A 300 7.67 0.51 -12.85
CA TYR A 300 7.74 1.20 -11.55
C TYR A 300 9.06 0.97 -10.80
N ALA A 301 9.95 0.12 -11.31
CA ALA A 301 11.25 -0.14 -10.71
C ALA A 301 12.10 1.14 -10.66
N THR A 302 12.88 1.29 -9.59
CA THR A 302 13.86 2.37 -9.45
C THR A 302 15.18 1.98 -10.10
N ILE A 303 16.06 2.96 -10.33
CA ILE A 303 17.42 2.68 -10.79
C ILE A 303 18.12 1.69 -9.86
N THR A 304 18.02 1.90 -8.54
CA THR A 304 18.57 0.98 -7.54
C THR A 304 17.97 -0.43 -7.60
N ASP A 305 16.69 -0.59 -7.97
CA ASP A 305 16.10 -1.92 -8.15
C ASP A 305 16.70 -2.65 -9.37
N CYS A 306 17.07 -1.90 -10.41
CA CYS A 306 17.71 -2.42 -11.62
C CYS A 306 19.16 -2.85 -11.32
N GLU A 307 19.93 -1.98 -10.69
CA GLU A 307 21.31 -2.25 -10.26
C GLU A 307 21.40 -3.47 -9.33
N LEU A 308 20.51 -3.54 -8.33
CA LEU A 308 20.43 -4.70 -7.43
C LEU A 308 20.05 -5.98 -8.17
N LEU A 309 19.28 -5.89 -9.26
CA LEU A 309 18.95 -7.07 -10.05
C LEU A 309 20.16 -7.57 -10.83
N GLY A 310 20.93 -6.67 -11.45
CA GLY A 310 22.17 -7.05 -12.14
C GLY A 310 23.12 -7.82 -11.21
N VAL A 311 23.32 -7.30 -9.99
CA VAL A 311 24.14 -8.00 -8.97
C VAL A 311 23.51 -9.31 -8.51
N LEU A 312 22.19 -9.37 -8.31
CA LEU A 312 21.50 -10.60 -7.90
C LEU A 312 21.66 -11.71 -8.93
N GLU A 313 21.47 -11.41 -10.21
CA GLU A 313 21.63 -12.39 -11.27
C GLU A 313 23.09 -12.81 -11.44
N ALA A 314 24.05 -11.90 -11.24
CA ALA A 314 25.47 -12.24 -11.21
C ALA A 314 25.79 -13.25 -10.10
N VAL A 315 25.28 -13.03 -8.89
CA VAL A 315 25.45 -13.95 -7.76
C VAL A 315 24.78 -15.29 -8.04
N ARG A 316 23.56 -15.29 -8.57
CA ARG A 316 22.83 -16.53 -8.95
C ARG A 316 23.60 -17.34 -9.98
N TRP A 317 24.14 -16.68 -10.99
CA TRP A 317 24.95 -17.31 -12.03
C TRP A 317 26.23 -17.94 -11.46
N ILE A 318 26.88 -17.28 -10.49
CA ILE A 318 28.03 -17.84 -9.78
C ILE A 318 27.61 -19.09 -9.00
N VAL A 319 26.55 -19.00 -8.19
CA VAL A 319 26.03 -20.14 -7.41
C VAL A 319 25.72 -21.34 -8.32
N SER A 320 25.18 -21.10 -9.53
CA SER A 320 24.82 -22.18 -10.45
C SER A 320 25.98 -22.75 -11.27
N THR A 321 27.04 -21.97 -11.51
CA THR A 321 28.01 -22.26 -12.60
C THR A 321 29.47 -22.27 -12.16
N ALA A 322 29.83 -21.54 -11.10
CA ALA A 322 31.22 -21.21 -10.80
C ALA A 322 32.02 -22.28 -10.03
N GLY A 323 31.37 -23.31 -9.50
CA GLY A 323 32.04 -24.27 -8.61
C GLY A 323 32.74 -23.56 -7.44
N ASP A 324 34.03 -23.86 -7.23
CA ASP A 324 34.85 -23.29 -6.15
C ASP A 324 35.69 -22.06 -6.55
N GLU A 325 35.52 -21.55 -7.77
CA GLU A 325 36.29 -20.40 -8.26
C GLU A 325 35.90 -19.09 -7.55
N ALA A 326 36.87 -18.18 -7.41
CA ALA A 326 36.64 -16.84 -6.90
C ALA A 326 36.24 -15.87 -8.02
N TRP A 327 35.31 -14.96 -7.75
CA TRP A 327 34.72 -14.03 -8.71
C TRP A 327 34.70 -12.58 -8.20
N GLU A 328 35.01 -11.65 -9.11
CA GLU A 328 34.95 -10.21 -8.89
C GLU A 328 33.70 -9.65 -9.58
N ILE A 329 32.74 -9.11 -8.83
CA ILE A 329 31.55 -8.44 -9.39
C ILE A 329 31.76 -6.93 -9.33
N PHE A 330 31.73 -6.28 -10.49
CA PHE A 330 31.87 -4.84 -10.67
C PHE A 330 30.50 -4.19 -10.93
N THR A 331 30.19 -3.15 -10.14
CA THR A 331 29.03 -2.27 -10.34
C THR A 331 29.47 -0.82 -10.18
N ASP A 332 28.93 0.08 -10.99
CA ASP A 332 29.19 1.52 -10.83
C ASP A 332 28.28 2.18 -9.78
N SER A 333 27.33 1.42 -9.24
CA SER A 333 26.38 1.87 -8.25
C SER A 333 26.94 1.79 -6.83
N GLN A 334 27.60 2.87 -6.38
CA GLN A 334 27.99 3.02 -4.96
C GLN A 334 26.79 2.84 -4.00
N ALA A 335 25.58 3.17 -4.45
CA ALA A 335 24.36 2.98 -3.68
C ALA A 335 24.10 1.50 -3.38
N VAL A 336 24.28 0.61 -4.37
CA VAL A 336 24.16 -0.85 -4.19
C VAL A 336 25.20 -1.37 -3.21
N LEU A 337 26.46 -0.98 -3.37
CA LEU A 337 27.52 -1.41 -2.46
C LEU A 337 27.26 -0.95 -1.02
N LYS A 338 26.80 0.29 -0.82
CA LYS A 338 26.39 0.80 0.50
C LYS A 338 25.17 0.08 1.09
N ILE A 339 24.27 -0.43 0.24
CA ILE A 339 23.12 -1.24 0.67
C ILE A 339 23.57 -2.63 1.14
N LEU A 340 24.50 -3.24 0.41
CA LEU A 340 25.03 -4.57 0.70
C LEU A 340 26.03 -4.56 1.86
N SER A 341 26.72 -3.44 2.10
CA SER A 341 27.64 -3.24 3.21
C SER A 341 26.97 -2.91 4.54
N SER A 342 25.64 -2.94 4.65
CA SER A 342 24.93 -2.53 5.86
C SER A 342 23.70 -3.41 6.12
N ARG A 343 23.74 -4.23 7.18
CA ARG A 343 22.64 -5.14 7.56
C ARG A 343 21.27 -4.46 7.62
N SER A 344 21.20 -3.27 8.24
CA SER A 344 19.95 -2.51 8.37
C SER A 344 19.44 -1.97 7.03
N SER A 345 20.35 -1.75 6.07
CA SER A 345 20.01 -1.39 4.70
C SER A 345 19.58 -2.63 3.91
N THR A 346 20.35 -3.71 3.93
CA THR A 346 20.03 -4.99 3.27
C THR A 346 18.65 -5.50 3.65
N ALA A 347 18.29 -5.46 4.94
CA ALA A 347 16.97 -5.90 5.42
C ALA A 347 15.78 -5.09 4.88
N ARG A 348 16.02 -3.90 4.30
CA ARG A 348 14.98 -3.04 3.69
C ARG A 348 14.82 -3.25 2.18
N TRP A 349 15.65 -4.11 1.57
CA TRP A 349 15.67 -4.35 0.13
C TRP A 349 15.61 -5.85 -0.15
N ASP A 350 14.52 -6.29 -0.81
CA ASP A 350 14.27 -7.72 -1.04
C ASP A 350 15.39 -8.37 -1.87
N LYS A 351 15.83 -7.73 -2.95
CA LYS A 351 16.95 -8.19 -3.79
C LYS A 351 18.28 -8.24 -3.04
N ALA A 352 18.56 -7.25 -2.19
CA ALA A 352 19.78 -7.23 -1.38
C ALA A 352 19.79 -8.39 -0.37
N ARG A 353 18.61 -8.72 0.20
CA ARG A 353 18.44 -9.88 1.07
C ARG A 353 18.63 -11.19 0.32
N GLN A 354 18.13 -11.30 -0.92
CA GLN A 354 18.37 -12.49 -1.77
C GLN A 354 19.85 -12.64 -2.11
N ILE A 355 20.53 -11.55 -2.50
CA ILE A 355 21.99 -11.52 -2.69
C ILE A 355 22.70 -12.05 -1.45
N TYR A 356 22.34 -11.55 -0.27
CA TYR A 356 22.95 -11.99 0.99
C TYR A 356 22.76 -13.48 1.27
N LEU A 357 21.55 -14.02 1.03
CA LEU A 357 21.27 -15.44 1.21
C LEU A 357 22.07 -16.29 0.22
N SER A 358 22.09 -15.93 -1.06
CA SER A 358 22.87 -16.66 -2.07
C SER A 358 24.37 -16.60 -1.79
N LEU A 359 24.90 -15.46 -1.32
CA LEU A 359 26.30 -15.35 -0.92
C LEU A 359 26.64 -16.21 0.31
N SER A 360 25.67 -16.50 1.18
CA SER A 360 25.89 -17.39 2.33
C SER A 360 26.11 -18.85 1.94
N GLU A 361 25.69 -19.25 0.73
CA GLU A 361 25.95 -20.57 0.15
C GLU A 361 27.36 -20.70 -0.40
N ILE A 362 28.03 -19.58 -0.71
CA ILE A 362 29.37 -19.51 -1.32
C ILE A 362 30.31 -18.54 -0.57
N PRO A 363 30.58 -18.77 0.73
CA PRO A 363 31.34 -17.84 1.55
C PRO A 363 32.77 -17.65 1.02
N GLY A 364 33.22 -16.39 0.94
CA GLY A 364 34.59 -16.05 0.53
C GLY A 364 34.89 -16.16 -0.97
N ARG A 365 33.90 -16.49 -1.80
CA ARG A 365 34.08 -16.66 -3.26
C ARG A 365 33.75 -15.42 -4.08
N VAL A 366 33.03 -14.45 -3.52
CA VAL A 366 32.56 -13.28 -4.26
C VAL A 366 33.04 -12.00 -3.61
N TYR A 367 33.61 -11.12 -4.44
CA TYR A 367 34.09 -9.81 -4.07
C TYR A 367 33.33 -8.76 -4.87
N LEU A 368 32.62 -7.86 -4.17
CA LEU A 368 31.84 -6.80 -4.80
C LEU A 368 32.64 -5.51 -4.84
N ARG A 369 32.90 -4.97 -6.02
CA ARG A 369 33.76 -3.80 -6.20
C ARG A 369 33.07 -2.69 -6.97
N TRP A 370 33.37 -1.47 -6.57
CA TRP A 370 32.96 -0.30 -7.32
C TRP A 370 33.85 -0.11 -8.55
N VAL A 371 33.25 0.33 -9.65
CA VAL A 371 33.95 0.79 -10.86
C VAL A 371 33.35 2.13 -11.29
N PRO A 372 34.12 3.09 -11.82
CA PRO A 372 33.54 4.34 -12.26
C PRO A 372 32.76 4.19 -13.58
N GLY A 373 31.50 4.63 -13.56
CA GLY A 373 30.67 4.72 -14.77
C GLY A 373 31.26 5.66 -15.82
N HIS A 374 30.93 5.42 -17.09
CA HIS A 374 31.39 6.19 -18.27
C HIS A 374 32.90 6.46 -18.31
N SER A 375 33.71 5.46 -17.96
CA SER A 375 35.18 5.60 -17.84
C SER A 375 35.97 4.83 -18.90
N SER A 376 35.34 4.49 -20.03
CA SER A 376 35.97 3.75 -21.15
C SER A 376 36.47 2.36 -20.76
N ILE A 377 35.77 1.69 -19.83
CA ILE A 377 35.97 0.27 -19.54
C ILE A 377 34.97 -0.49 -20.40
N SER A 378 35.46 -1.15 -21.44
CA SER A 378 34.63 -1.84 -22.45
C SER A 378 33.61 -2.81 -21.82
N ALA A 379 34.01 -3.53 -20.77
CA ALA A 379 33.13 -4.46 -20.06
C ALA A 379 31.98 -3.77 -19.31
N ASN A 380 32.21 -2.57 -18.75
CA ASN A 380 31.15 -1.80 -18.09
C ASN A 380 30.24 -1.14 -19.13
N GLU A 381 30.80 -0.61 -20.22
CA GLU A 381 30.01 -0.05 -21.34
C GLU A 381 29.13 -1.13 -22.00
N ARG A 382 29.63 -2.37 -22.05
CA ARG A 382 28.85 -3.52 -22.51
C ARG A 382 27.67 -3.81 -21.59
N ALA A 383 27.87 -3.73 -20.26
CA ALA A 383 26.77 -3.90 -19.30
C ALA A 383 25.70 -2.79 -19.44
N ASP A 384 26.11 -1.53 -19.59
CA ASP A 384 25.20 -0.39 -19.87
C ASP A 384 24.39 -0.60 -21.16
N GLU A 385 25.06 -1.00 -22.25
CA GLU A 385 24.42 -1.29 -23.54
C GLU A 385 23.34 -2.36 -23.39
N LEU A 386 23.64 -3.45 -22.69
CA LEU A 386 22.69 -4.54 -22.44
C LEU A 386 21.56 -4.13 -21.50
N ALA A 387 21.84 -3.32 -20.47
CA ALA A 387 20.81 -2.80 -19.58
C ALA A 387 19.82 -1.91 -20.35
N ALA A 388 20.31 -1.08 -21.28
CA ALA A 388 19.49 -0.28 -22.18
C ALA A 388 18.64 -1.13 -23.15
N LYS A 389 19.19 -2.26 -23.65
CA LYS A 389 18.42 -3.26 -24.42
C LYS A 389 17.32 -3.88 -23.58
N GLY A 390 17.62 -4.26 -22.33
CA GLY A 390 16.63 -4.77 -21.38
C GLY A 390 15.51 -3.78 -21.10
N ALA A 391 15.86 -2.50 -20.90
CA ALA A 391 14.89 -1.43 -20.71
C ALA A 391 13.97 -1.23 -21.93
N SER A 392 14.44 -1.57 -23.13
CA SER A 392 13.70 -1.41 -24.39
C SER A 392 12.80 -2.61 -24.75
N MET A 393 12.89 -3.74 -24.03
CA MET A 393 11.98 -4.86 -24.22
C MET A 393 10.51 -4.48 -23.92
N ARG A 394 9.59 -5.14 -24.63
CA ARG A 394 8.14 -4.97 -24.47
C ARG A 394 7.60 -5.70 -23.24
N GLU A 395 8.04 -6.94 -23.04
CA GLU A 395 7.55 -7.81 -21.97
C GLU A 395 8.52 -7.83 -20.80
N VAL A 396 7.96 -7.90 -19.58
CA VAL A 396 8.74 -8.05 -18.35
C VAL A 396 9.33 -9.46 -18.35
N SER A 397 10.65 -9.56 -18.50
CA SER A 397 11.38 -10.83 -18.57
C SER A 397 12.00 -11.24 -17.23
N ALA A 398 12.06 -10.33 -16.26
CA ALA A 398 12.45 -10.67 -14.91
C ALA A 398 11.22 -11.14 -14.13
N GLU A 399 11.09 -12.44 -13.88
CA GLU A 399 10.25 -12.98 -12.80
C GLU A 399 10.84 -12.57 -11.46
N THR A 400 10.85 -11.26 -11.20
CA THR A 400 11.43 -10.71 -9.99
C THR A 400 10.32 -10.22 -9.12
N GLU A 401 10.38 -10.64 -7.86
CA GLU A 401 9.57 -10.07 -6.81
C GLU A 401 9.71 -8.55 -6.83
N ILE A 402 8.54 -7.93 -6.95
CA ILE A 402 8.41 -6.48 -6.99
C ILE A 402 8.58 -5.99 -5.56
N SER A 403 9.54 -5.08 -5.35
CA SER A 403 9.84 -4.61 -4.00
C SER A 403 8.65 -3.87 -3.39
N VAL A 404 8.54 -3.88 -2.06
CA VAL A 404 7.51 -3.10 -1.34
C VAL A 404 7.57 -1.62 -1.74
N ARG A 405 8.76 -1.10 -2.08
CA ARG A 405 8.94 0.27 -2.60
C ARG A 405 8.30 0.45 -3.97
N THR A 406 8.57 -0.46 -4.90
CA THR A 406 7.97 -0.44 -6.24
C THR A 406 6.45 -0.53 -6.16
N LEU A 407 5.90 -1.39 -5.28
CA LEU A 407 4.47 -1.48 -5.02
C LEU A 407 3.91 -0.16 -4.47
N ARG A 408 4.58 0.46 -3.50
CA ARG A 408 4.16 1.78 -2.96
C ARG A 408 4.18 2.87 -4.03
N ARG A 409 5.16 2.86 -4.95
CA ARG A 409 5.23 3.80 -6.07
C ARG A 409 4.07 3.59 -7.03
N TYR A 410 3.81 2.34 -7.43
CA TYR A 410 2.66 1.97 -8.24
C TYR A 410 1.34 2.45 -7.63
N GLN A 411 1.09 2.10 -6.37
CA GLN A 411 -0.13 2.50 -5.66
C GLN A 411 -0.25 4.03 -5.54
N GLY A 412 0.86 4.73 -5.30
CA GLY A 412 0.91 6.19 -5.28
C GLY A 412 0.59 6.82 -6.64
N GLU A 413 1.07 6.23 -7.73
CA GLU A 413 0.79 6.68 -9.09
C GLU A 413 -0.66 6.39 -9.51
N ALA A 414 -1.17 5.19 -9.24
CA ALA A 414 -2.56 4.84 -9.47
C ALA A 414 -3.49 5.82 -8.72
N GLY A 415 -3.25 6.03 -7.42
CA GLY A 415 -4.00 7.01 -6.63
C GLY A 415 -3.86 8.45 -7.16
N ARG A 416 -2.70 8.80 -7.73
CA ARG A 416 -2.50 10.11 -8.39
C ARG A 416 -3.37 10.27 -9.62
N LEU A 417 -3.47 9.25 -10.48
CA LEU A 417 -4.30 9.25 -11.67
C LEU A 417 -5.80 9.28 -11.30
N SER A 418 -6.22 8.48 -10.32
CA SER A 418 -7.58 8.51 -9.78
C SER A 418 -7.96 9.89 -9.26
N LEU A 419 -7.08 10.54 -8.48
CA LEU A 419 -7.32 11.89 -7.97
C LEU A 419 -7.42 12.92 -9.10
N ARG A 420 -6.60 12.79 -10.16
CA ARG A 420 -6.64 13.66 -11.34
C ARG A 420 -7.97 13.52 -12.09
N LYS A 421 -8.38 12.29 -12.39
CA LYS A 421 -9.66 11.99 -13.06
C LYS A 421 -10.83 12.55 -12.25
N TRP A 422 -10.88 12.22 -10.96
CA TRP A 422 -11.92 12.69 -10.06
C TRP A 422 -11.97 14.23 -9.94
N TRP A 423 -10.82 14.91 -9.91
CA TRP A 423 -10.77 16.38 -9.89
C TRP A 423 -11.35 16.98 -11.16
N SER A 424 -11.05 16.39 -12.33
CA SER A 424 -11.59 16.84 -13.61
C SER A 424 -13.12 16.85 -13.61
N ASP A 425 -13.74 15.86 -12.98
CA ASP A 425 -15.20 15.76 -12.89
C ASP A 425 -15.78 16.78 -11.88
N LYS A 426 -15.05 17.09 -10.81
CA LYS A 426 -15.55 17.96 -9.72
C LYS A 426 -15.32 19.44 -9.91
N ARG A 427 -14.31 19.85 -10.70
CA ARG A 427 -13.95 21.27 -10.85
C ARG A 427 -15.06 22.11 -11.50
N ALA A 428 -15.90 21.49 -12.34
CA ALA A 428 -16.98 22.19 -13.05
C ALA A 428 -18.01 22.83 -12.11
N SER A 429 -18.16 22.32 -10.88
CA SER A 429 -19.14 22.84 -9.91
C SER A 429 -18.55 23.80 -8.89
N LEU A 430 -17.31 24.29 -9.08
CA LEU A 430 -16.63 25.18 -8.14
C LEU A 430 -16.53 26.61 -8.68
N GLY A 431 -16.35 27.57 -7.78
CA GLY A 431 -16.25 28.99 -8.15
C GLY A 431 -14.94 29.33 -8.85
N THR A 432 -14.96 30.39 -9.67
CA THR A 432 -13.87 30.83 -10.57
C THR A 432 -12.52 30.94 -9.86
N SER A 433 -12.46 31.60 -8.69
CA SER A 433 -11.20 31.76 -7.94
C SER A 433 -10.52 30.45 -7.54
N VAL A 434 -11.31 29.41 -7.25
CA VAL A 434 -10.78 28.07 -6.90
C VAL A 434 -10.37 27.32 -8.18
N ASN A 435 -11.11 27.51 -9.27
CA ASN A 435 -10.84 26.86 -10.54
C ASN A 435 -9.52 27.36 -11.15
N ASP A 436 -9.28 28.67 -11.12
CA ASP A 436 -8.09 29.28 -11.71
C ASP A 436 -6.82 28.84 -10.97
N PHE A 437 -6.87 28.84 -9.64
CA PHE A 437 -5.74 28.40 -8.82
C PHE A 437 -5.47 26.89 -8.97
N PHE A 438 -6.52 26.08 -9.07
CA PHE A 438 -6.41 24.62 -9.20
C PHE A 438 -6.68 24.11 -10.61
N TYR A 439 -6.24 24.88 -11.62
CA TYR A 439 -6.42 24.57 -13.04
C TYR A 439 -5.98 23.14 -13.39
N CYS A 440 -4.89 22.66 -12.77
CA CYS A 440 -4.52 21.25 -12.78
C CYS A 440 -4.24 20.71 -11.37
N ALA A 441 -4.61 19.43 -11.13
CA ALA A 441 -4.34 18.75 -9.86
C ALA A 441 -2.83 18.57 -9.56
N SER A 442 -1.94 18.90 -10.50
CA SER A 442 -0.49 18.91 -10.29
C SER A 442 -0.03 20.16 -9.55
N HIS A 443 -0.50 21.34 -9.96
CA HIS A 443 -0.21 22.63 -9.30
C HIS A 443 -0.75 22.63 -7.87
N ALA A 444 -1.95 22.10 -7.68
CA ALA A 444 -2.57 21.97 -6.37
C ALA A 444 -1.70 21.26 -5.33
N ARG A 445 -0.94 20.24 -5.74
CA ARG A 445 -0.13 19.42 -4.82
C ARG A 445 1.19 20.06 -4.44
N LEU A 446 1.67 21.03 -5.21
CA LEU A 446 2.86 21.79 -4.85
C LEU A 446 2.56 22.70 -3.65
N TRP A 447 1.30 23.09 -3.46
CA TRP A 447 0.85 23.93 -2.35
C TRP A 447 1.26 23.38 -0.98
N ILE A 448 0.89 22.14 -0.66
CA ILE A 448 1.24 21.51 0.63
C ILE A 448 2.75 21.27 0.82
N ARG A 449 3.57 21.45 -0.23
CA ARG A 449 5.03 21.34 -0.12
C ARG A 449 5.66 22.61 0.42
N GLY A 450 5.03 23.78 0.21
CA GLY A 450 5.46 25.08 0.72
C GLY A 450 4.95 25.39 2.13
N GLU A 451 5.17 26.62 2.57
CA GLU A 451 4.66 27.15 3.83
C GLU A 451 3.18 27.54 3.68
N VAL A 452 2.30 26.73 4.27
CA VAL A 452 0.85 26.96 4.24
C VAL A 452 0.43 27.67 5.53
N THR A 453 -0.11 28.88 5.39
CA THR A 453 -0.67 29.67 6.49
C THR A 453 -2.19 29.78 6.35
N ALA A 454 -2.87 30.14 7.43
CA ALA A 454 -4.30 30.39 7.38
C ALA A 454 -4.66 31.52 6.38
N ALA A 455 -3.84 32.56 6.31
CA ALA A 455 -4.04 33.67 5.37
C ALA A 455 -3.86 33.22 3.91
N SER A 456 -2.79 32.50 3.60
CA SER A 456 -2.54 32.03 2.24
C SER A 456 -3.62 31.03 1.79
N SER A 457 -4.08 30.16 2.69
CA SER A 457 -5.23 29.29 2.43
C SER A 457 -6.55 30.05 2.26
N ALA A 458 -6.80 31.11 3.03
CA ALA A 458 -8.00 31.92 2.86
C ALA A 458 -8.06 32.55 1.45
N VAL A 459 -6.95 33.07 0.95
CA VAL A 459 -6.84 33.60 -0.42
C VAL A 459 -7.12 32.50 -1.45
N VAL A 460 -6.42 31.38 -1.37
CA VAL A 460 -6.54 30.25 -2.32
C VAL A 460 -7.95 29.69 -2.40
N PHE A 461 -8.64 29.58 -1.27
CA PHE A 461 -10.02 29.07 -1.24
C PHE A 461 -11.08 30.16 -1.49
N GLY A 462 -10.68 31.39 -1.83
CA GLY A 462 -11.59 32.50 -2.12
C GLY A 462 -12.39 32.96 -0.90
N ARG A 463 -11.80 32.88 0.28
CA ARG A 463 -12.37 33.22 1.60
C ARG A 463 -11.55 34.25 2.38
N ALA A 464 -10.54 34.85 1.75
CA ALA A 464 -9.87 36.01 2.32
C ALA A 464 -10.89 37.16 2.40
N PRO A 465 -10.81 38.05 3.41
CA PRO A 465 -11.71 39.17 3.57
C PRO A 465 -11.41 40.28 2.55
N THR A 466 -11.46 39.96 1.26
CA THR A 466 -11.36 40.93 0.18
C THR A 466 -12.73 41.61 -0.05
N PRO A 467 -12.77 42.84 -0.59
CA PRO A 467 -14.02 43.52 -0.93
C PRO A 467 -14.95 42.64 -1.79
N ALA A 468 -14.43 41.97 -2.82
CA ALA A 468 -15.18 41.00 -3.62
C ALA A 468 -15.71 39.79 -2.84
N HIS A 469 -15.01 39.31 -1.81
CA HIS A 469 -15.52 38.24 -0.94
C HIS A 469 -16.62 38.76 -0.01
N LEU A 470 -16.41 39.91 0.63
CA LEU A 470 -17.35 40.54 1.54
C LEU A 470 -18.64 40.94 0.82
N TYR A 471 -18.55 41.40 -0.43
CA TYR A 471 -19.69 41.71 -1.29
C TYR A 471 -20.54 40.46 -1.56
N ARG A 472 -19.90 39.34 -1.94
CA ARG A 472 -20.59 38.04 -2.10
C ARG A 472 -21.25 37.54 -0.81
N CYS A 473 -20.74 37.95 0.35
CA CYS A 473 -21.33 37.63 1.65
C CYS A 473 -22.40 38.64 2.10
N GLY A 474 -22.67 39.70 1.32
CA GLY A 474 -23.63 40.75 1.66
C GLY A 474 -23.17 41.69 2.78
N VAL A 475 -21.86 41.75 3.06
CA VAL A 475 -21.28 42.58 4.13
C VAL A 475 -20.95 43.99 3.64
N VAL A 476 -20.63 44.14 2.35
CA VAL A 476 -20.34 45.44 1.71
C VAL A 476 -21.19 45.60 0.45
N ASN A 477 -21.39 46.85 0.01
CA ASN A 477 -22.27 47.19 -1.12
C ASN A 477 -21.57 47.22 -2.48
N SER A 478 -20.23 47.13 -2.52
CA SER A 478 -19.44 47.07 -3.75
C SER A 478 -18.36 45.98 -3.64
N PRO A 479 -18.08 45.22 -4.72
CA PRO A 479 -16.96 44.29 -4.77
C PRO A 479 -15.60 44.98 -5.02
N GLU A 480 -15.59 46.27 -5.35
CA GLU A 480 -14.39 47.01 -5.76
C GLU A 480 -13.46 47.30 -4.59
N CYS A 481 -12.15 47.19 -4.81
CA CYS A 481 -11.14 47.62 -3.86
C CYS A 481 -10.85 49.11 -4.00
N ASP A 482 -10.45 49.77 -2.91
CA ASP A 482 -10.05 51.18 -2.89
C ASP A 482 -8.89 51.50 -3.86
N CYS A 483 -8.14 50.48 -4.28
CA CYS A 483 -7.08 50.60 -5.29
C CYS A 483 -7.56 50.47 -6.75
N GLY A 484 -8.87 50.34 -7.01
CA GLY A 484 -9.45 50.23 -8.34
C GLY A 484 -9.33 48.86 -9.01
N ALA A 485 -8.83 47.85 -8.30
CA ALA A 485 -8.82 46.46 -8.76
C ALA A 485 -10.04 45.69 -8.23
N PRO A 486 -10.68 44.82 -9.05
CA PRO A 486 -11.79 43.96 -8.62
C PRO A 486 -11.36 42.84 -7.65
#